data_AF-A0A2K3M7X3-F1
#
_entry.id   AF-A0A2K3M7X3-F1
#
_cell.length_a   1.000
_cell.length_b   1.000
_cell.length_c   1.000
_cell.angle_alpha   90.00
_cell.angle_beta   90.00
_cell.angle_gamma   90.00
#
_symmetry.space_group_name_H-M   'P 1'
#
loop_
_entity.id
_entity.type
_entity.pdbx_description
1 polymer ?
#
loop_
_entity_poly.entity_id
_entity_poly.type
_entity_poly.pdbx_seq_one_letter_code
_entity_poly.pdbx_strand_id
1 'polypeptide(L)'
;MQTMAWILDEYSKFHGHSPAVVTGKPIDLGGSLGRDAATGRGVLFATEALLNEYGKSVSGQRFIIQGFGNVGSWAAQLINEKGGKIVAVSDITGAIKNSNGLDIPSLLKYSKENRGIKGFHGGDSIDPKSILVEDCDVLIPAALGGVIN
;
A
#
# COMPACT_ATOMS: atom_id res chain seq x y z
N MET A 1 -3.50 -7.59 12.62
CA MET A 1 -2.85 -7.43 13.94
C MET A 1 -3.46 -8.29 15.05
N GLN A 2 -4.77 -8.61 14.99
CA GLN A 2 -5.44 -9.48 15.97
C GLN A 2 -4.80 -10.88 16.11
N THR A 3 -4.39 -11.49 15.00
CA THR A 3 -3.76 -12.83 15.01
C THR A 3 -2.50 -12.89 15.88
N MET A 4 -1.67 -11.84 15.87
CA MET A 4 -0.44 -11.81 16.67
C MET A 4 -0.73 -11.65 18.17
N ALA A 5 -1.85 -11.02 18.52
CA ALA A 5 -2.30 -10.93 19.92
C ALA A 5 -2.68 -12.32 20.45
N TRP A 6 -3.36 -13.14 19.66
CA TRP A 6 -3.69 -14.52 20.06
C TRP A 6 -2.45 -15.40 20.21
N ILE A 7 -1.45 -15.25 19.34
CA ILE A 7 -0.19 -16.00 19.48
C ILE A 7 0.54 -15.59 20.76
N LEU A 8 0.60 -14.29 21.07
CA LEU A 8 1.18 -13.81 22.32
C LEU A 8 0.44 -14.37 23.56
N ASP A 9 -0.89 -14.29 23.56
CA ASP A 9 -1.72 -14.79 24.67
C ASP A 9 -1.49 -16.29 24.90
N GLU A 10 -1.56 -17.08 23.84
CA GLU A 10 -1.44 -18.53 23.94
C GLU A 10 -0.04 -18.95 24.37
N TYR A 11 1.01 -18.36 23.79
CA TYR A 11 2.39 -18.64 24.19
C TYR A 11 2.65 -18.26 25.66
N SER A 12 2.09 -17.14 26.11
CA SER A 12 2.31 -16.64 27.47
C SER A 12 1.71 -17.56 28.54
N LYS A 13 0.72 -18.40 28.22
CA LYS A 13 0.15 -19.41 29.14
C LYS A 13 1.15 -20.49 29.53
N PHE A 14 2.06 -20.85 28.62
CA PHE A 14 3.01 -21.95 28.82
C PHE A 14 4.40 -21.47 29.26
N HIS A 15 4.80 -20.28 28.84
CA HIS A 15 6.18 -19.79 29.01
C HIS A 15 6.29 -18.47 29.80
N GLY A 16 5.18 -17.97 30.36
CA GLY A 16 5.12 -16.68 31.03
C GLY A 16 5.10 -15.50 30.05
N HIS A 17 4.88 -14.29 30.57
CA HIS A 17 4.70 -13.08 29.76
C HIS A 17 5.91 -12.80 28.86
N SER A 18 5.75 -13.05 27.56
CA SER A 18 6.85 -13.04 26.57
C SER A 18 6.53 -12.14 25.37
N PRO A 19 6.45 -10.81 25.54
CA PRO A 19 5.98 -9.89 24.49
C PRO A 19 6.87 -9.90 23.23
N ALA A 20 8.13 -10.31 23.32
CA ALA A 20 9.05 -10.36 22.19
C ALA A 20 8.88 -11.60 21.28
N VAL A 21 8.06 -12.59 21.67
CA VAL A 21 7.90 -13.85 20.92
C VAL A 21 7.32 -13.66 19.50
N VAL A 22 6.51 -12.61 19.32
CA VAL A 22 5.92 -12.24 18.01
C VAL A 22 5.96 -10.74 17.78
N THR A 23 6.09 -10.33 16.52
CA THR A 23 6.03 -8.93 16.08
C THR A 23 4.73 -8.63 15.35
N GLY A 24 4.40 -7.35 15.11
CA GLY A 24 3.13 -6.98 14.46
C GLY A 24 1.90 -7.05 15.38
N LYS A 25 2.13 -7.00 16.69
CA LYS A 25 1.09 -6.89 17.73
C LYS A 25 0.44 -5.49 17.72
N PRO A 26 -0.79 -5.35 18.25
CA PRO A 26 -1.35 -4.04 18.60
C PRO A 26 -0.41 -3.23 19.50
N ILE A 27 -0.48 -1.90 19.43
CA ILE A 27 0.34 -1.01 20.27
C ILE A 27 0.13 -1.30 21.75
N ASP A 28 -1.13 -1.52 22.15
CA ASP A 28 -1.53 -1.84 23.52
C ASP A 28 -0.91 -3.14 24.07
N LEU A 29 -0.37 -3.99 23.20
CA LEU A 29 0.28 -5.26 23.54
C LEU A 29 1.79 -5.25 23.26
N GLY A 30 2.43 -4.07 23.26
CA GLY A 30 3.87 -3.94 22.99
C GLY A 30 4.21 -4.05 21.50
N GLY A 31 3.30 -3.60 20.63
CA GLY A 31 3.57 -3.36 19.21
C GLY A 31 4.44 -2.12 18.99
N SER A 32 5.19 -2.08 17.90
CA SER A 32 5.98 -0.90 17.53
C SER A 32 5.12 0.13 16.79
N LEU A 33 5.23 1.40 17.19
CA LEU A 33 4.74 2.52 16.39
C LEU A 33 5.37 2.49 14.99
N GLY A 34 4.60 2.86 13.98
CA GLY A 34 5.04 2.89 12.58
C GLY A 34 5.10 1.52 11.88
N ARG A 35 4.91 0.39 12.58
CA ARG A 35 4.97 -0.95 11.97
C ARG A 35 3.99 -1.12 10.80
N ASP A 36 2.79 -0.58 10.93
CA ASP A 36 1.72 -0.69 9.92
C ASP A 36 2.14 -0.07 8.59
N ALA A 37 2.70 1.14 8.65
CA ALA A 37 3.16 1.91 7.51
C ALA A 37 4.56 1.52 7.01
N ALA A 38 5.30 0.68 7.74
CA ALA A 38 6.73 0.48 7.54
C ALA A 38 7.08 0.02 6.12
N THR A 39 6.35 -0.95 5.58
CA THR A 39 6.65 -1.50 4.24
C THR A 39 6.31 -0.48 3.14
N GLY A 40 5.16 0.18 3.20
CA GLY A 40 4.80 1.23 2.23
C GLY A 40 5.76 2.42 2.30
N ARG A 41 6.22 2.78 3.50
CA ARG A 41 7.26 3.80 3.70
C ARG A 41 8.61 3.39 3.12
N GLY A 42 8.98 2.11 3.26
CA GLY A 42 10.17 1.55 2.61
C GLY A 42 10.11 1.67 1.09
N VAL A 43 8.95 1.40 0.47
CA VAL A 43 8.73 1.59 -0.98
C VAL A 43 8.94 3.04 -1.38
N LEU A 44 8.40 4.00 -0.62
CA LEU A 44 8.64 5.42 -0.88
C LEU A 44 10.14 5.75 -0.80
N PHE A 45 10.84 5.33 0.26
CA PHE A 45 12.26 5.64 0.44
C PHE A 45 13.13 5.05 -0.66
N ALA A 46 12.88 3.79 -1.05
CA ALA A 46 13.60 3.16 -2.16
C ALA A 46 13.35 3.89 -3.49
N THR A 47 12.09 4.26 -3.75
CA THR A 47 11.69 5.03 -4.93
C THR A 47 12.37 6.41 -4.96
N GLU A 48 12.33 7.14 -3.85
CA GLU A 48 12.92 8.48 -3.74
C GLU A 48 14.44 8.42 -3.94
N ALA A 49 15.12 7.45 -3.31
CA ALA A 49 16.55 7.22 -3.52
C ALA A 49 16.88 6.92 -4.99
N LEU A 50 16.13 6.03 -5.64
CA LEU A 50 16.35 5.68 -7.04
C LEU A 50 16.12 6.88 -7.97
N LEU A 51 15.04 7.64 -7.79
CA LEU A 51 14.75 8.81 -8.63
C LEU A 51 15.84 9.88 -8.51
N ASN A 52 16.36 10.09 -7.29
CA ASN A 52 17.43 11.06 -7.05
C ASN A 52 18.71 10.75 -7.84
N GLU A 53 19.07 9.47 -7.99
CA GLU A 53 20.21 9.04 -8.83
C GLU A 53 20.06 9.45 -10.31
N TYR A 54 18.82 9.64 -10.78
CA TYR A 54 18.52 10.12 -12.14
C TYR A 54 18.16 11.61 -12.20
N GLY A 55 18.41 12.38 -11.13
CA GLY A 55 18.06 13.81 -11.06
C GLY A 55 16.55 14.07 -11.11
N LYS A 56 15.74 13.07 -10.72
CA LYS A 56 14.28 13.16 -10.63
C LYS A 56 13.84 13.19 -9.18
N SER A 57 12.60 13.58 -8.94
CA SER A 57 11.97 13.52 -7.61
C SER A 57 10.66 12.73 -7.69
N VAL A 58 10.09 12.33 -6.55
CA VAL A 58 8.75 11.71 -6.50
C VAL A 58 7.67 12.68 -7.02
N SER A 59 7.83 13.97 -6.75
CA SER A 59 6.87 14.99 -7.15
C SER A 59 6.75 15.08 -8.66
N GLY A 60 5.51 15.07 -9.17
CA GLY A 60 5.20 15.17 -10.60
C GLY A 60 5.25 13.86 -11.38
N GLN A 61 5.87 12.80 -10.84
CA GLN A 61 5.92 11.48 -11.47
C GLN A 61 4.56 10.79 -11.43
N ARG A 62 4.25 10.01 -12.47
CA ARG A 62 3.05 9.19 -12.59
C ARG A 62 3.31 7.79 -12.08
N PHE A 63 2.51 7.35 -11.12
CA PHE A 63 2.63 6.06 -10.45
C PHE A 63 1.43 5.18 -10.72
N ILE A 64 1.69 3.89 -10.89
CA ILE A 64 0.67 2.84 -10.90
C ILE A 64 0.97 1.84 -9.81
N ILE A 65 -0.07 1.45 -9.07
CA ILE A 65 0.05 0.52 -7.94
C ILE A 65 -0.86 -0.67 -8.15
N GLN A 66 -0.27 -1.86 -8.30
CA GLN A 66 -1.03 -3.10 -8.33
C GLN A 66 -1.14 -3.65 -6.90
N GLY A 67 -2.36 -3.69 -6.36
CA GLY A 67 -2.64 -4.13 -5.00
C GLY A 67 -2.83 -2.95 -4.05
N PHE A 68 -4.04 -2.83 -3.49
CA PHE A 68 -4.41 -1.78 -2.52
C PHE A 68 -4.63 -2.32 -1.10
N GLY A 69 -3.84 -3.32 -0.71
CA GLY A 69 -3.75 -3.80 0.67
C GLY A 69 -2.79 -2.94 1.51
N ASN A 70 -2.35 -3.45 2.67
CA ASN A 70 -1.50 -2.67 3.61
C ASN A 70 -0.28 -2.01 2.95
N VAL A 71 0.45 -2.71 2.08
CA VAL A 71 1.66 -2.15 1.45
C VAL A 71 1.29 -1.08 0.43
N GLY A 72 0.42 -1.40 -0.53
CA GLY A 72 0.09 -0.50 -1.63
C GLY A 72 -0.72 0.72 -1.19
N SER A 73 -1.59 0.60 -0.20
CA SER A 73 -2.36 1.74 0.34
C SER A 73 -1.46 2.74 1.06
N TRP A 74 -0.54 2.27 1.91
CA TRP A 74 0.46 3.12 2.56
C TRP A 74 1.44 3.73 1.56
N ALA A 75 1.89 2.97 0.56
CA ALA A 75 2.74 3.50 -0.50
C ALA A 75 2.02 4.61 -1.29
N ALA A 76 0.77 4.37 -1.71
CA ALA A 76 -0.05 5.36 -2.42
C ALA A 76 -0.21 6.65 -1.61
N GLN A 77 -0.53 6.52 -0.31
CA GLN A 77 -0.71 7.66 0.58
C GLN A 77 0.56 8.50 0.68
N LEU A 78 1.69 7.88 1.03
CA LEU A 78 2.95 8.58 1.28
C LEU A 78 3.55 9.17 0.00
N ILE A 79 3.38 8.50 -1.14
CA ILE A 79 3.78 9.02 -2.46
C ILE A 79 2.93 10.24 -2.84
N ASN A 80 1.61 10.17 -2.63
CA ASN A 80 0.70 11.29 -2.88
C ASN A 80 1.02 12.50 -1.99
N GLU A 81 1.33 12.28 -0.70
CA GLU A 81 1.79 13.32 0.23
C GLU A 81 3.09 14.01 -0.22
N LYS A 82 3.94 13.30 -0.98
CA LYS A 82 5.18 13.83 -1.60
C LYS A 82 4.94 14.46 -2.98
N GLY A 83 3.69 14.53 -3.45
CA GLY A 83 3.31 15.12 -4.73
C GLY A 83 3.46 14.19 -5.94
N GLY A 84 3.64 12.88 -5.72
CA GLY A 84 3.54 11.89 -6.78
C GLY A 84 2.10 11.68 -7.21
N LYS A 85 1.85 11.54 -8.52
CA LYS A 85 0.51 11.35 -9.07
C LYS A 85 0.19 9.88 -9.21
N ILE A 86 -0.68 9.34 -8.36
CA ILE A 86 -1.16 7.97 -8.53
C ILE A 86 -2.23 7.95 -9.62
N VAL A 87 -1.89 7.48 -10.82
CA VAL A 87 -2.79 7.53 -11.98
C VAL A 87 -3.65 6.29 -12.13
N ALA A 88 -3.23 5.14 -11.58
CA ALA A 88 -4.06 3.94 -11.55
C ALA A 88 -3.74 3.06 -10.33
N VAL A 89 -4.77 2.36 -9.84
CA VAL A 89 -4.67 1.40 -8.73
C VAL A 89 -5.51 0.18 -9.07
N SER A 90 -5.04 -1.01 -8.71
CA SER A 90 -5.85 -2.23 -8.72
C SER A 90 -5.90 -2.93 -7.35
N ASP A 91 -6.96 -3.70 -7.12
CA ASP A 91 -7.05 -4.67 -6.04
C ASP A 91 -7.81 -5.92 -6.54
N ILE A 92 -8.22 -6.80 -5.62
CA ILE A 92 -8.96 -8.02 -5.97
C ILE A 92 -10.38 -7.75 -6.51
N THR A 93 -10.93 -6.57 -6.26
CA THR A 93 -12.28 -6.18 -6.68
C THR A 93 -12.30 -5.53 -8.06
N GLY A 94 -11.20 -4.90 -8.48
CA GLY A 94 -11.10 -4.28 -9.80
C GLY A 94 -9.89 -3.35 -9.94
N ALA A 95 -9.91 -2.54 -10.99
CA ALA A 95 -8.90 -1.52 -11.24
C ALA A 95 -9.57 -0.21 -11.64
N ILE A 96 -8.99 0.90 -11.18
CA ILE A 96 -9.45 2.26 -11.43
C ILE A 96 -8.30 3.12 -11.93
N LYS A 97 -8.61 4.08 -12.80
CA LYS A 97 -7.64 5.00 -13.40
C LYS A 97 -8.18 6.42 -13.41
N ASN A 98 -7.30 7.38 -13.17
CA ASN A 98 -7.54 8.79 -13.42
C ASN A 98 -6.23 9.42 -13.89
N SER A 99 -6.16 9.81 -15.17
CA SER A 99 -4.94 10.38 -15.76
C SER A 99 -4.49 11.68 -15.09
N ASN A 100 -5.39 12.38 -14.40
CA ASN A 100 -5.06 13.59 -13.63
C ASN A 100 -4.56 13.30 -12.22
N GLY A 101 -4.61 12.03 -11.78
CA GLY A 101 -4.30 11.57 -10.44
C GLY A 101 -5.58 11.22 -9.65
N LEU A 102 -5.52 10.11 -8.92
CA LEU A 102 -6.57 9.66 -8.01
C LEU A 102 -6.48 10.44 -6.68
N ASP A 103 -7.63 10.82 -6.12
CA ASP A 103 -7.71 11.33 -4.75
C ASP A 103 -7.50 10.18 -3.76
N ILE A 104 -6.24 9.98 -3.35
CA ILE A 104 -5.84 8.89 -2.46
C ILE A 104 -6.51 8.95 -1.09
N PRO A 105 -6.60 10.11 -0.39
CA PRO A 105 -7.40 10.22 0.83
C PRO A 105 -8.84 9.72 0.68
N SER A 106 -9.54 10.12 -0.39
CA SER A 106 -10.91 9.66 -0.65
C SER A 106 -10.96 8.17 -1.00
N LEU A 107 -10.00 7.65 -1.78
CA LEU A 107 -9.91 6.24 -2.15
C LEU A 107 -9.67 5.34 -0.94
N LEU A 108 -8.80 5.75 -0.01
CA LEU A 108 -8.56 5.02 1.25
C LEU A 108 -9.83 4.90 2.08
N LYS A 109 -10.57 6.02 2.22
CA LYS A 109 -11.86 6.03 2.92
C LYS A 109 -12.86 5.10 2.25
N TYR A 110 -13.01 5.22 0.93
CA TYR A 110 -13.91 4.37 0.14
C TYR A 110 -13.58 2.89 0.29
N SER A 111 -12.30 2.52 0.15
CA SER A 111 -11.84 1.13 0.24
C SER A 111 -12.15 0.52 1.61
N LYS A 112 -11.99 1.30 2.68
CA LYS A 112 -12.30 0.87 4.05
C LYS A 112 -13.80 0.62 4.26
N GLU A 113 -14.66 1.44 3.68
CA GLU A 113 -16.12 1.35 3.81
C GLU A 113 -16.70 0.24 2.92
N ASN A 114 -16.15 0.02 1.73
CA ASN A 114 -16.71 -0.86 0.70
C ASN A 114 -15.96 -2.19 0.53
N ARG A 115 -14.87 -2.41 1.30
CA ARG A 115 -13.99 -3.60 1.22
C ARG A 115 -13.37 -3.80 -0.17
N GLY A 116 -13.02 -2.71 -0.83
CA GLY A 116 -12.38 -2.70 -2.14
C GLY A 116 -12.54 -1.38 -2.86
N ILE A 117 -11.88 -1.24 -4.01
CA ILE A 117 -11.87 0.01 -4.79
C ILE A 117 -12.91 0.05 -5.91
N LYS A 118 -13.53 -1.09 -6.26
CA LYS A 118 -14.54 -1.16 -7.32
C LYS A 118 -15.74 -0.27 -6.98
N GLY A 119 -16.09 0.64 -7.90
CA GLY A 119 -17.21 1.57 -7.75
C GLY A 119 -16.82 2.93 -7.17
N PHE A 120 -15.53 3.18 -6.93
CA PHE A 120 -15.05 4.50 -6.55
C PHE A 120 -15.27 5.52 -7.69
N HIS A 121 -15.97 6.62 -7.40
CA HIS A 121 -16.33 7.62 -8.41
C HIS A 121 -15.20 8.59 -8.81
N GLY A 122 -14.07 8.59 -8.08
CA GLY A 122 -12.93 9.48 -8.37
C GLY A 122 -12.00 8.98 -9.49
N GLY A 123 -12.36 7.90 -10.18
CA GLY A 123 -11.64 7.36 -11.33
C GLY A 123 -12.51 6.42 -12.16
N ASP A 124 -12.10 6.18 -13.40
CA ASP A 124 -12.78 5.30 -14.34
C ASP A 124 -12.35 3.86 -14.11
N SER A 125 -13.31 2.93 -14.17
CA SER A 125 -13.01 1.50 -14.11
C SER A 125 -12.26 1.08 -15.38
N ILE A 126 -11.18 0.33 -15.22
CA ILE A 126 -10.41 -0.25 -16.32
C ILE A 126 -10.32 -1.78 -16.18
N ASP A 127 -9.81 -2.46 -17.20
CA ASP A 127 -9.52 -3.89 -17.12
C ASP A 127 -8.37 -4.13 -16.10
N PRO A 128 -8.58 -4.90 -15.03
CA PRO A 128 -7.50 -5.22 -14.08
C PRO A 128 -6.28 -5.89 -14.73
N LYS A 129 -6.43 -6.52 -15.89
CA LYS A 129 -5.32 -7.13 -16.63
C LYS A 129 -4.44 -6.09 -17.34
N SER A 130 -4.97 -4.91 -17.67
CA SER A 130 -4.18 -3.86 -18.34
C SER A 130 -3.31 -3.08 -17.38
N ILE A 131 -3.57 -3.14 -16.06
CA ILE A 131 -2.91 -2.28 -15.05
C ILE A 131 -1.38 -2.25 -15.13
N LEU A 132 -0.74 -3.39 -15.42
CA LEU A 132 0.73 -3.51 -15.43
C LEU A 132 1.37 -2.94 -16.70
N VAL A 133 0.58 -2.69 -17.75
CA VAL A 133 1.03 -2.15 -19.04
C VAL A 133 0.50 -0.75 -19.31
N GLU A 134 -0.25 -0.18 -18.36
CA GLU A 134 -0.69 1.20 -18.43
C GLU A 134 0.52 2.16 -18.38
N ASP A 135 0.44 3.23 -19.17
CA ASP A 135 1.48 4.23 -19.26
C ASP A 135 1.68 4.96 -17.92
N CYS A 136 2.91 4.89 -17.40
CA CYS A 136 3.35 5.53 -16.17
C CYS A 136 4.88 5.67 -16.14
N ASP A 137 5.38 6.40 -15.15
CA ASP A 137 6.81 6.58 -14.96
C ASP A 137 7.38 5.59 -13.94
N VAL A 138 6.56 5.15 -12.98
CA VAL A 138 6.93 4.17 -11.95
C VAL A 138 5.77 3.20 -11.70
N LEU A 139 6.05 1.91 -11.83
CA LEU A 139 5.12 0.81 -11.50
C LEU A 139 5.50 0.17 -10.17
N ILE A 140 4.52 -0.01 -9.27
CA ILE A 140 4.68 -0.64 -7.96
C ILE A 140 3.80 -1.89 -7.88
N PRO A 141 4.34 -3.10 -8.12
CA PRO A 141 3.63 -4.35 -7.89
C PRO A 141 3.64 -4.70 -6.39
N ALA A 142 2.49 -4.56 -5.74
CA ALA A 142 2.27 -4.75 -4.30
C ALA A 142 1.17 -5.78 -3.98
N ALA A 143 0.90 -6.72 -4.90
CA ALA A 143 -0.09 -7.78 -4.76
C ALA A 143 0.56 -9.18 -4.70
N LEU A 144 0.63 -9.87 -5.83
CA LEU A 144 1.17 -11.24 -5.95
C LEU A 144 2.48 -11.23 -6.74
N GLY A 145 3.32 -12.26 -6.51
CA GLY A 145 4.55 -12.47 -7.27
C GLY A 145 4.32 -13.07 -8.66
N GLY A 146 5.33 -12.99 -9.53
CA GLY A 146 5.30 -13.60 -10.88
C GLY A 146 4.41 -12.89 -11.90
N VAL A 147 3.97 -11.66 -11.61
CA VAL A 147 3.01 -10.90 -12.43
C VAL A 147 3.66 -10.12 -13.57
N ILE A 148 4.98 -9.90 -13.52
CA ILE A 148 5.79 -9.38 -14.63
C ILE A 148 6.64 -10.55 -15.12
N ASN A 149 6.35 -11.04 -16.32
CA ASN A 149 6.95 -12.23 -16.93
C ASN A 149 7.08 -12.10 -18.45
#